data_AF-A0A7Y4RSV5-F1
#
_entry.id   AF-A0A7Y4RSV5-F1
#
_cell.length_a   1.000
_cell.length_b   1.000
_cell.length_c   1.000
_cell.angle_alpha   90.00
_cell.angle_beta   90.00
_cell.angle_gamma   90.00
#
_symmetry.space_group_name_H-M   'P 1'
#
loop_
_entity.id
_entity.type
_entity.pdbx_description
1 polymer ?
#
loop_
_entity_poly.entity_id
_entity_poly.type
_entity_poly.pdbx_seq_one_letter_code
_entity_poly.pdbx_strand_id
1 'polypeptide(L)' 'MNFIYRSLLIVLILSGAACTEVMPRQRGNLALPQMAFTTDGLEFGLRQHTAFSKEAAAGGYGGGGGGCGCN' A
#
# COMPACT_ATOMS: atom_id res chain seq x y z
N MET A 1 9.13 3.72 -45.80
CA MET A 1 7.84 3.99 -45.12
C MET A 1 7.41 2.88 -44.18
N ASN A 2 7.25 1.63 -44.65
CA ASN A 2 6.69 0.52 -43.83
C ASN A 2 7.50 0.15 -42.58
N PHE A 3 8.84 0.29 -42.61
CA PHE A 3 9.69 -0.05 -41.46
C PHE A 3 9.48 0.91 -40.28
N ILE A 4 9.31 2.20 -40.55
CA ILE A 4 9.06 3.23 -39.52
C ILE A 4 7.70 3.02 -38.84
N TYR A 5 6.66 2.69 -39.62
CA TYR A 5 5.34 2.38 -39.06
C TYR A 5 5.34 1.12 -38.20
N ARG A 6 6.11 0.09 -38.57
CA ARG A 6 6.28 -1.11 -37.73
C ARG A 6 6.99 -0.79 -36.42
N SER A 7 8.04 0.03 -36.45
CA SER A 7 8.75 0.45 -35.24
C SER A 7 7.86 1.27 -34.30
N LEU A 8 7.06 2.18 -34.84
CA LEU A 8 6.10 2.98 -34.05
C LEU A 8 5.03 2.12 -33.39
N LEU A 9 4.48 1.13 -34.12
CA LEU A 9 3.52 0.18 -33.56
C LEU A 9 4.10 -0.63 -32.40
N ILE A 10 5.35 -1.08 -32.52
CA ILE A 10 6.02 -1.86 -31.46
C ILE A 10 6.20 -1.02 -30.19
N VAL A 11 6.64 0.24 -30.33
CA VAL A 11 6.82 1.15 -29.18
C VAL A 11 5.50 1.45 -28.49
N LEU A 12 4.41 1.62 -29.25
CA LEU A 12 3.08 1.87 -28.70
C LEU A 12 2.54 0.67 -27.90
N ILE A 13 2.84 -0.56 -28.33
CA ILE A 13 2.40 -1.78 -27.63
C ILE A 13 3.20 -1.98 -26.33
N LEU A 14 4.51 -1.68 -26.34
CA LEU A 14 5.36 -1.85 -25.16
C LEU A 14 5.05 -0.86 -24.02
N SER A 15 4.65 0.37 -24.34
CA SER A 15 4.39 1.39 -23.31
C SER A 15 3.16 1.08 -22.45
N GLY A 16 2.17 0.36 -23.00
CA GLY A 16 0.97 -0.06 -22.25
C GLY A 16 1.21 -1.22 -21.27
N ALA A 17 2.27 -2.02 -21.47
CA ALA A 17 2.55 -3.19 -20.64
C ALA A 17 3.20 -2.85 -19.28
N ALA A 18 3.67 -1.61 -19.08
CA ALA A 18 4.32 -1.18 -17.85
C ALA A 18 3.36 -0.82 -16.71
N CYS A 19 2.07 -0.66 -17.00
CA CYS A 19 1.03 -0.37 -16.01
C CYS A 19 0.44 -1.69 -15.46
N THR A 20 1.16 -2.33 -14.54
CA THR A 20 0.67 -3.55 -13.87
C THR A 20 0.04 -3.20 -12.52
N GLU A 21 -1.16 -3.70 -12.26
CA GLU A 21 -1.78 -3.58 -10.95
C GLU A 21 -0.97 -4.35 -9.89
N VAL A 22 -0.50 -3.64 -8.86
CA VAL A 22 0.17 -4.27 -7.72
C VAL A 22 -0.90 -4.64 -6.70
N MET A 23 -1.09 -5.93 -6.48
CA MET A 23 -2.05 -6.43 -5.50
C MET A 23 -1.65 -5.97 -4.10
N PRO A 24 -2.61 -5.64 -3.20
CA PRO A 24 -2.30 -5.19 -1.84
C PRO A 24 -1.37 -6.12 -1.06
N ARG A 25 -1.45 -7.45 -1.29
CA ARG A 25 -0.57 -8.44 -0.67
C ARG A 25 0.88 -8.39 -1.16
N GLN A 26 1.12 -7.89 -2.37
CA GLN A 26 2.47 -7.74 -2.91
C GLN A 26 3.21 -6.57 -2.24
N ARG A 27 2.48 -5.61 -1.63
CA ARG A 27 3.12 -4.54 -0.84
C ARG A 27 4.03 -5.07 0.26
N GLY A 28 3.75 -6.23 0.85
CA GLY A 28 4.62 -6.82 1.88
C GLY A 28 6.06 -7.10 1.41
N ASN A 29 6.24 -7.45 0.12
CA ASN A 29 7.56 -7.72 -0.45
C ASN A 29 8.18 -6.50 -1.16
N LEU A 30 7.35 -5.55 -1.63
CA LEU A 30 7.83 -4.35 -2.34
C LEU A 30 8.02 -3.13 -1.42
N ALA A 31 7.41 -3.11 -0.23
CA ALA A 31 7.55 -2.01 0.71
C ALA A 31 8.88 -2.10 1.46
N LEU A 32 9.70 -1.07 1.32
CA LEU A 32 10.92 -0.92 2.10
C LEU A 32 10.57 -0.53 3.55
N PRO A 33 11.40 -0.88 4.55
CA PRO A 33 11.17 -0.47 5.94
C PRO A 33 10.99 1.05 6.12
N GLN A 34 11.72 1.87 5.35
CA GLN A 34 11.58 3.33 5.41
C GLN A 34 10.25 3.88 4.84
N MET A 35 9.45 3.06 4.17
CA MET A 35 8.12 3.43 3.67
C MET A 35 7.03 3.24 4.73
N ALA A 36 7.38 2.74 5.93
CA ALA A 36 6.45 2.59 7.03
C ALA A 36 5.95 3.96 7.51
N PHE A 37 4.65 4.07 7.75
CA PHE A 37 4.03 5.27 8.33
C PHE A 37 4.50 5.56 9.76
N THR A 38 5.00 4.53 10.44
CA THR A 38 5.51 4.60 11.81
C THR A 38 6.97 4.19 11.80
N THR A 39 7.81 5.00 12.44
CA THR A 39 9.25 4.78 12.48
C THR A 39 9.65 3.70 13.50
N ASP A 40 8.85 3.52 14.55
CA ASP A 40 9.01 2.49 15.57
C ASP A 40 7.66 1.79 15.82
N GLY A 41 7.56 0.52 15.42
CA GLY A 41 6.35 -0.27 15.58
C GLY A 41 6.03 -0.64 17.03
N LEU A 42 7.05 -0.75 17.89
CA LEU A 42 6.87 -1.11 19.31
C LEU A 42 6.27 0.07 20.08
N GLU A 43 6.84 1.25 19.86
CA GLU A 43 6.38 2.50 20.45
C GLU A 43 4.95 2.83 20.00
N PHE A 44 4.69 2.69 18.71
CA PHE A 44 3.35 2.85 18.14
C PHE A 44 2.34 1.88 18.74
N GLY A 45 2.70 0.59 18.87
CA GLY A 45 1.84 -0.42 19.47
C GLY A 45 1.48 -0.09 20.93
N LEU A 46 2.46 0.33 21.73
CA LEU A 46 2.25 0.72 23.13
C LEU A 46 1.27 1.92 23.26
N ARG A 47 1.45 2.93 22.41
CA ARG A 47 0.56 4.09 22.38
C ARG A 47 -0.86 3.69 21.95
N GLN A 48 -0.97 2.84 20.94
CA GLN A 48 -2.26 2.34 20.48
C GLN A 48 -2.98 1.54 21.57
N HIS A 49 -2.28 0.66 22.29
CA HIS A 49 -2.88 -0.08 23.41
C HIS A 49 -3.41 0.86 24.49
N THR A 50 -2.62 1.88 24.85
CA THR A 50 -3.03 2.87 25.86
C THR A 50 -4.23 3.70 25.39
N ALA A 51 -4.23 4.16 24.14
CA ALA A 51 -5.33 4.92 23.55
C ALA A 51 -6.60 4.07 23.45
N PHE A 52 -6.49 2.82 22.99
CA PHE A 52 -7.62 1.90 22.92
C PHE A 52 -8.23 1.61 24.30
N SER A 53 -7.41 1.44 25.34
CA SER A 53 -7.91 1.28 26.70
C SER A 53 -8.67 2.49 27.24
N LYS A 54 -8.34 3.70 26.77
CA LYS A 54 -8.98 4.95 27.19
C LYS A 54 -10.19 5.32 26.35
N GLU A 55 -10.15 4.99 25.07
CA GLU A 55 -11.04 5.52 24.03
C GLU A 55 -11.59 4.39 23.15
N ALA A 56 -11.90 3.23 23.74
CA ALA A 56 -12.33 2.01 23.03
C ALA A 56 -13.47 2.21 22.00
N ALA A 57 -14.25 3.27 22.14
CA ALA A 57 -15.33 3.64 21.21
C ALA A 57 -14.87 4.48 19.99
N ALA A 58 -13.63 4.98 19.95
CA ALA A 58 -13.15 5.95 18.95
C ALA A 58 -12.66 5.32 17.63
N GLY A 59 -12.54 3.98 17.55
CA GLY A 59 -12.00 3.28 16.38
C GLY A 59 -10.46 3.21 16.37
N GLY A 60 -9.88 2.28 15.61
CA GLY A 60 -8.43 2.02 15.56
C GLY A 60 -7.64 2.87 14.55
N TYR A 61 -6.31 2.87 14.67
CA TYR A 61 -5.43 3.61 13.75
C TYR A 61 -5.10 2.78 12.50
N GLY A 62 -5.52 3.25 11.33
CA GLY A 62 -5.12 2.69 10.02
C GLY A 62 -6.24 2.72 8.99
N GLY A 63 -5.90 3.00 7.72
CA GLY A 63 -6.82 3.11 6.58
C GLY A 63 -7.51 1.82 6.15
N GLY A 64 -7.66 0.85 7.05
CA GLY A 64 -8.30 -0.44 6.79
C GLY A 64 -9.04 -1.05 7.98
N GLY A 65 -9.34 -0.31 9.05
CA GLY A 65 -10.02 -0.93 10.20
C GLY A 65 -10.29 0.01 11.36
N GLY A 66 -11.20 0.96 11.16
CA GLY A 66 -11.83 1.70 12.25
C GLY A 66 -13.32 1.34 12.33
N GLY A 67 -13.71 0.55 13.34
CA GLY A 67 -15.10 0.44 13.77
C GLY A 67 -15.70 -0.96 13.72
N CYS A 68 -16.26 -1.38 14.87
CA CYS A 68 -16.79 -2.70 15.25
C CYS A 68 -15.69 -3.76 15.43
N GLY A 69 -15.14 -3.87 16.64
CA GLY A 69 -14.10 -4.85 17.01
C GLY A 69 -14.55 -6.31 16.99
N CYS A 70 -14.96 -6.82 15.83
CA CYS A 70 -15.18 -8.24 15.60
C CYS A 70 -13.98 -8.79 14.83
N ASN A 71 -13.18 -9.60 15.53
CA ASN A 71 -12.19 -10.51 14.95
C ASN A 71 -12.92 -11.66 14.25
#